data_AF-A0A9X2XPN6-F1
#
_entry.id   AF-A0A9X2XPN6-F1
#
_cell.length_a   1.000
_cell.length_b   1.000
_cell.length_c   1.000
_cell.angle_alpha   90.00
_cell.angle_beta   90.00
_cell.angle_gamma   90.00
#
_symmetry.space_group_name_H-M   'P 1'
#
loop_
_entity.id
_entity.type
_entity.pdbx_description
1 polymer ?
#
loop_
_entity_poly.entity_id
_entity_poly.type
_entity_poly.pdbx_seq_one_letter_code
_entity_poly.pdbx_strand_id
1 'polypeptide(L)'
;MASILKLFVKSFSFSTLYFITISLAFVAYHYHLYSPTLKIIVPDGYTGEVSLILSNVDKNILTVDSNGLGYVNKWTFKKTYSHPEVITSSGKKINNQCVGFNPSTFWSLNKFCCVDGKVIRSLSFEIVPEDKLEQKQYYRRGLAGLVDTRKLYAVEEHELLPVRKASVSL
;
A
#
# COMPACT_ATOMS: atom_id res chain seq x y z
N MET A 1 30.17 -2.47 -28.74
CA MET A 1 29.39 -3.17 -27.69
C MET A 1 29.67 -4.68 -27.64
N ALA A 2 29.77 -5.39 -28.77
CA ALA A 2 30.04 -6.84 -28.79
C ALA A 2 31.35 -7.27 -28.11
N SER A 3 32.45 -6.50 -28.23
CA SER A 3 33.75 -6.88 -27.66
C SER A 3 33.80 -6.84 -26.12
N ILE A 4 33.07 -5.90 -25.50
CA ILE A 4 32.98 -5.77 -24.04
C ILE A 4 32.15 -6.93 -23.46
N LEU A 5 31.04 -7.27 -24.12
CA LEU A 5 30.20 -8.41 -23.75
C LEU A 5 30.96 -9.74 -23.83
N LYS A 6 31.80 -9.91 -24.86
CA LYS A 6 32.61 -11.11 -25.06
C LYS A 6 33.68 -11.30 -23.97
N LEU A 7 34.29 -10.21 -23.50
CA LEU A 7 35.23 -10.20 -22.37
C LEU A 7 34.52 -10.56 -21.05
N PHE A 8 33.34 -9.99 -20.83
CA PHE A 8 32.53 -10.29 -19.64
C PHE A 8 32.10 -11.76 -19.59
N VAL A 9 31.59 -12.29 -20.70
CA VAL A 9 31.14 -13.70 -20.79
C VAL A 9 32.29 -14.69 -20.64
N LYS A 10 33.51 -14.34 -21.06
CA LYS A 10 34.71 -15.20 -20.94
C LYS A 10 35.24 -15.28 -19.51
N SER A 11 34.93 -14.29 -18.65
CA SER A 11 35.35 -14.25 -17.25
C SER A 11 34.54 -15.15 -16.33
N PHE A 12 33.34 -15.56 -16.74
CA PHE A 12 32.42 -16.34 -15.93
C PHE A 12 32.19 -17.71 -16.55
N SER A 13 32.12 -18.74 -15.70
CA SER A 13 31.73 -20.07 -16.18
C SER A 13 30.28 -20.04 -16.67
N PHE A 14 29.95 -20.87 -17.66
CA PHE A 14 28.57 -21.03 -18.13
C PHE A 14 27.61 -21.35 -16.98
N SER A 15 28.01 -22.22 -16.04
CA SER A 15 27.23 -22.54 -14.84
C SER A 15 26.95 -21.31 -13.99
N THR A 16 27.94 -20.44 -13.79
CA THR A 16 27.76 -19.20 -13.00
C THR A 16 26.70 -18.31 -13.62
N LEU A 17 26.75 -18.09 -14.95
CA LEU A 17 25.76 -17.29 -15.65
C LEU A 17 24.35 -17.93 -15.61
N TYR A 18 24.28 -19.26 -15.74
CA TYR A 18 23.04 -20.02 -15.63
C TYR A 18 22.38 -19.90 -14.25
N PHE A 19 23.16 -20.05 -13.17
CA PHE A 19 22.61 -19.92 -11.81
C PHE A 19 22.20 -18.48 -11.48
N ILE A 20 22.95 -17.47 -11.92
CA ILE A 20 22.57 -16.06 -11.75
C ILE A 20 21.25 -15.76 -12.46
N THR A 21 21.11 -16.19 -13.72
CA THR A 21 19.90 -15.94 -14.51
C THR A 21 18.67 -16.64 -13.92
N ILE A 22 18.79 -17.90 -13.48
CA ILE A 22 17.71 -18.61 -12.79
C ILE A 22 17.35 -17.94 -11.48
N SER A 23 18.33 -17.51 -10.69
CA SER A 23 18.07 -16.85 -9.40
C SER A 23 17.30 -15.55 -9.61
N LEU A 24 17.69 -14.73 -10.60
CA LEU A 24 16.97 -13.52 -10.97
C LEU A 24 15.55 -13.82 -11.46
N ALA A 25 15.39 -14.83 -12.33
CA ALA A 25 14.08 -15.24 -12.83
C ALA A 25 13.17 -15.73 -11.69
N PHE A 26 13.69 -16.52 -10.75
CA PHE A 26 12.95 -17.00 -9.59
C PHE A 26 12.53 -15.87 -8.66
N VAL A 27 13.44 -14.92 -8.38
CA VAL A 27 13.12 -13.72 -7.60
C VAL A 27 12.04 -12.89 -8.29
N ALA A 28 12.15 -12.66 -9.60
CA ALA A 28 11.16 -11.91 -10.37
C ALA A 28 9.78 -12.61 -10.38
N TYR A 29 9.76 -13.93 -10.60
CA TYR A 29 8.54 -14.73 -10.55
C TYR A 29 7.89 -14.72 -9.17
N HIS A 30 8.69 -14.88 -8.11
CA HIS A 30 8.23 -14.81 -6.73
C HIS A 30 7.64 -13.42 -6.45
N TYR A 31 8.33 -12.35 -6.86
CA TYR A 31 7.81 -10.99 -6.71
C TYR A 31 6.46 -10.81 -7.40
N HIS A 32 6.31 -11.28 -8.64
CA HIS A 32 5.05 -11.21 -9.39
C HIS A 32 3.91 -11.99 -8.71
N LEU A 33 4.16 -13.22 -8.27
CA LEU A 33 3.14 -14.07 -7.65
C LEU A 33 2.68 -13.53 -6.29
N TYR A 34 3.60 -12.95 -5.52
CA TYR A 34 3.33 -12.50 -4.16
C TYR A 34 3.00 -11.00 -4.04
N SER A 35 3.13 -10.22 -5.13
CA SER A 35 2.78 -8.78 -5.18
C SER A 35 1.62 -8.47 -6.15
N PRO A 36 0.44 -9.10 -6.00
CA PRO A 36 -0.64 -8.98 -6.96
C PRO A 36 -1.20 -7.56 -7.01
N THR A 37 -1.46 -7.02 -8.19
CA THR A 37 -2.04 -5.68 -8.34
C THR A 37 -3.45 -5.61 -7.75
N LEU A 38 -3.69 -4.65 -6.85
CA LEU A 38 -5.03 -4.40 -6.31
C LEU A 38 -5.85 -3.58 -7.31
N LYS A 39 -7.11 -3.98 -7.53
CA LYS A 39 -8.07 -3.22 -8.32
C LYS A 39 -9.01 -2.45 -7.38
N ILE A 40 -8.91 -1.14 -7.39
CA ILE A 40 -9.61 -0.23 -6.47
C ILE A 40 -10.64 0.57 -7.25
N ILE A 41 -11.87 0.58 -6.74
CA ILE A 41 -12.98 1.32 -7.35
C ILE A 41 -13.28 2.54 -6.49
N VAL A 42 -13.24 3.73 -7.07
CA VAL A 42 -13.47 5.00 -6.37
C VAL A 42 -14.70 5.73 -6.90
N PRO A 43 -15.36 6.59 -6.11
CA PRO A 43 -16.42 7.45 -6.61
C PRO A 43 -15.95 8.33 -7.77
N ASP A 44 -16.85 8.61 -8.72
CA ASP A 44 -16.56 9.54 -9.81
C ASP A 44 -16.17 10.95 -9.27
N GLY A 45 -15.09 11.51 -9.81
CA GLY A 45 -14.58 12.82 -9.39
C GLY A 45 -13.88 12.85 -8.02
N TYR A 46 -13.69 11.70 -7.36
CA TYR A 46 -13.00 11.65 -6.07
C TYR A 46 -11.57 12.19 -6.18
N THR A 47 -11.23 13.11 -5.28
CA THR A 47 -9.89 13.66 -5.08
C THR A 47 -9.61 13.64 -3.58
N GLY A 48 -8.49 13.08 -3.16
CA GLY A 48 -8.20 12.89 -1.75
C GLY A 48 -7.27 11.71 -1.47
N GLU A 49 -7.11 11.41 -0.19
CA GLU A 49 -6.36 10.24 0.27
C GLU A 49 -7.26 9.00 0.27
N VAL A 50 -6.88 7.99 -0.52
CA VAL A 50 -7.49 6.66 -0.44
C VAL A 50 -6.80 5.88 0.67
N SER A 51 -7.57 5.37 1.63
CA SER A 51 -7.08 4.60 2.77
C SER A 51 -7.68 3.19 2.79
N LEU A 52 -6.86 2.17 2.58
CA LEU A 52 -7.22 0.76 2.73
C LEU A 52 -6.94 0.29 4.16
N ILE A 53 -8.01 0.14 4.95
CA ILE A 53 -7.95 -0.18 6.37
C ILE A 53 -7.71 -1.67 6.59
N LEU A 54 -6.74 -2.02 7.44
CA LEU A 54 -6.55 -3.38 7.93
C LEU A 54 -7.77 -3.82 8.72
N SER A 55 -8.38 -4.93 8.28
CA SER A 55 -9.69 -5.34 8.75
C SER A 55 -9.82 -6.86 8.90
N ASN A 56 -10.73 -7.29 9.78
CA ASN A 56 -11.08 -8.69 10.03
C ASN A 56 -12.10 -9.27 9.03
N VAL A 57 -12.28 -8.64 7.87
CA VAL A 57 -13.14 -9.15 6.78
C VAL A 57 -12.53 -10.38 6.10
N ASP A 58 -13.38 -11.32 5.66
CA ASP A 58 -12.94 -12.51 4.93
C ASP A 58 -12.37 -12.15 3.55
N LYS A 59 -13.05 -11.24 2.85
CA LYS A 59 -12.68 -10.75 1.51
C LYS A 59 -12.43 -9.24 1.55
N ASN A 60 -11.49 -8.79 0.73
CA ASN A 60 -11.20 -7.37 0.59
C ASN A 60 -12.40 -6.61 0.03
N ILE A 61 -12.65 -5.43 0.58
CA ILE A 61 -13.61 -4.44 0.12
C ILE A 61 -12.81 -3.31 -0.53
N LEU A 62 -12.60 -3.42 -1.84
CA LEU A 62 -11.77 -2.49 -2.63
C LEU A 62 -12.59 -1.43 -3.38
N THR A 63 -13.92 -1.45 -3.23
CA THR A 63 -14.78 -0.31 -3.58
C THR A 63 -14.75 0.65 -2.41
N VAL A 64 -14.09 1.79 -2.59
CA VAL A 64 -13.94 2.78 -1.51
C VAL A 64 -15.18 3.66 -1.43
N ASP A 65 -15.50 4.10 -0.22
CA ASP A 65 -16.63 4.99 0.03
C ASP A 65 -16.33 6.45 -0.38
N SER A 66 -17.30 7.35 -0.15
CA SER A 66 -17.15 8.78 -0.39
C SER A 66 -16.06 9.47 0.45
N ASN A 67 -15.57 8.81 1.51
CA ASN A 67 -14.46 9.28 2.33
C ASN A 67 -13.12 8.72 1.84
N GLY A 68 -13.10 7.87 0.81
CA GLY A 68 -11.90 7.21 0.30
C GLY A 68 -11.50 5.96 1.08
N LEU A 69 -12.41 5.37 1.86
CA LEU A 69 -12.09 4.22 2.72
C LEU A 69 -12.43 2.89 2.04
N GLY A 70 -11.43 2.01 1.95
CA GLY A 70 -11.59 0.59 1.64
C GLY A 70 -11.14 -0.28 2.81
N TYR A 71 -11.41 -1.58 2.75
CA TYR A 71 -11.03 -2.53 3.81
C TYR A 71 -10.30 -3.73 3.21
N VAL A 72 -9.19 -4.11 3.81
CA VAL A 72 -8.37 -5.24 3.36
C VAL A 72 -8.09 -6.20 4.50
N ASN A 73 -8.07 -7.50 4.19
CA ASN A 73 -7.76 -8.52 5.18
C ASN A 73 -6.26 -8.53 5.52
N LYS A 74 -5.88 -9.22 6.61
CA LYS A 74 -4.48 -9.30 7.10
C LYS A 74 -3.52 -9.89 6.07
N TRP A 75 -3.95 -10.88 5.28
CA TRP A 75 -3.14 -11.45 4.21
C TRP A 75 -2.82 -10.40 3.16
N THR A 76 -3.84 -9.64 2.74
CA THR A 76 -3.65 -8.58 1.78
C THR A 76 -2.75 -7.51 2.36
N PHE A 77 -3.09 -6.93 3.51
CA PHE A 77 -2.32 -5.84 4.13
C PHE A 77 -0.82 -6.12 4.32
N LYS A 78 -0.44 -7.37 4.60
CA LYS A 78 0.97 -7.76 4.83
C LYS A 78 1.80 -7.93 3.56
N LYS A 79 1.17 -7.98 2.39
CA LYS A 79 1.90 -8.15 1.13
C LYS A 79 2.48 -6.82 0.65
N THR A 80 3.62 -6.92 -0.02
CA THR A 80 4.16 -5.82 -0.83
C THR A 80 3.32 -5.71 -2.09
N TYR A 81 2.75 -4.53 -2.35
CA TYR A 81 1.94 -4.32 -3.54
C TYR A 81 2.65 -3.48 -4.57
N SER A 82 2.50 -3.89 -5.82
CA SER A 82 2.69 -3.04 -6.98
C SER A 82 1.67 -1.89 -6.96
N HIS A 83 1.91 -0.90 -7.82
CA HIS A 83 0.99 0.20 -8.05
C HIS A 83 -0.43 -0.34 -8.36
N PRO A 84 -1.49 0.04 -7.62
CA PRO A 84 -2.84 -0.48 -7.85
C PRO A 84 -3.38 -0.03 -9.21
N GLU A 85 -4.36 -0.77 -9.73
CA GLU A 85 -5.24 -0.29 -10.78
C GLU A 85 -6.41 0.46 -10.14
N VAL A 86 -6.58 1.74 -10.50
CA VAL A 86 -7.62 2.59 -9.91
C VAL A 86 -8.62 2.98 -11.00
N ILE A 87 -9.88 2.65 -10.74
CA ILE A 87 -10.99 2.85 -11.68
C ILE A 87 -12.11 3.60 -10.96
N THR A 88 -12.77 4.51 -11.65
CA THR A 88 -13.95 5.18 -11.11
C THR A 88 -15.19 4.27 -11.14
N SER A 89 -16.25 4.64 -10.42
CA SER A 89 -17.54 3.93 -10.46
C SER A 89 -18.13 3.82 -11.88
N SER A 90 -17.85 4.80 -12.74
CA SER A 90 -18.21 4.75 -14.17
C SER A 90 -17.31 3.89 -15.06
N GLY A 91 -16.21 3.34 -14.52
CA GLY A 91 -15.28 2.48 -15.27
C GLY A 91 -14.09 3.21 -15.89
N LYS A 92 -13.91 4.51 -15.66
CA LYS A 92 -12.74 5.28 -16.16
C LYS A 92 -11.50 4.92 -15.35
N LYS A 93 -10.41 4.54 -16.03
CA LYS A 93 -9.11 4.31 -15.40
C LYS A 93 -8.43 5.65 -15.09
N ILE A 94 -7.95 5.82 -13.86
CA ILE A 94 -7.36 7.09 -13.37
C ILE A 94 -5.99 6.92 -12.70
N ASN A 95 -5.26 5.86 -13.08
CA ASN A 95 -3.92 5.56 -12.57
C ASN A 95 -2.91 6.72 -12.66
N ASN A 96 -3.05 7.60 -13.65
CA ASN A 96 -2.18 8.78 -13.83
C ASN A 96 -2.38 9.84 -12.74
N GLN A 97 -3.55 9.87 -12.10
CA GLN A 97 -3.87 10.76 -10.98
C GLN A 97 -3.44 10.16 -9.62
N CYS A 98 -2.91 8.94 -9.61
CA CYS A 98 -2.54 8.26 -8.38
C CYS A 98 -1.10 8.62 -8.01
N VAL A 99 -0.91 9.23 -6.84
CA VAL A 99 0.38 9.68 -6.34
C VAL A 99 0.72 8.93 -5.05
N GLY A 100 1.85 8.24 -5.06
CA GLY A 100 2.38 7.52 -3.90
C GLY A 100 3.19 8.45 -2.98
N PHE A 101 3.33 8.06 -1.71
CA PHE A 101 4.01 8.91 -0.72
C PHE A 101 5.53 8.73 -0.67
N ASN A 102 6.08 7.62 -1.18
CA ASN A 102 7.52 7.32 -1.14
C ASN A 102 8.04 6.88 -2.53
N PRO A 103 9.22 7.36 -2.99
CA PRO A 103 9.82 6.92 -4.26
C PRO A 103 10.16 5.42 -4.31
N SER A 104 10.38 4.79 -3.15
CA SER A 104 10.71 3.35 -3.05
C SER A 104 9.48 2.45 -2.89
N THR A 105 8.35 2.98 -2.38
CA THR A 105 7.10 2.23 -2.21
C THR A 105 5.90 3.14 -2.48
N PHE A 106 5.04 2.74 -3.42
CA PHE A 106 3.85 3.53 -3.78
C PHE A 106 2.95 3.80 -2.55
N TRP A 107 2.75 2.76 -1.73
CA TRP A 107 1.89 2.79 -0.56
C TRP A 107 2.55 3.48 0.64
N SER A 108 1.81 4.36 1.32
CA SER A 108 2.12 4.79 2.68
C SER A 108 1.53 3.83 3.70
N LEU A 109 2.29 3.49 4.73
CA LEU A 109 1.80 2.73 5.88
C LEU A 109 1.50 3.67 7.04
N ASN A 110 0.22 3.78 7.40
CA ASN A 110 -0.23 4.67 8.46
C ASN A 110 -0.76 3.88 9.66
N LYS A 111 -0.50 4.40 10.87
CA LYS A 111 -1.03 3.91 12.14
C LYS A 111 -1.69 5.06 12.89
N PHE A 112 -2.98 4.92 13.20
CA PHE A 112 -3.74 5.87 13.99
C PHE A 112 -4.24 5.20 15.28
N CYS A 113 -4.09 5.90 16.39
CA CYS A 113 -4.65 5.48 17.67
C CYS A 113 -5.81 6.40 18.05
N CYS A 114 -6.81 5.96 18.80
CA CYS A 114 -7.40 4.63 18.87
C CYS A 114 -8.91 4.89 18.93
N VAL A 115 -9.73 4.17 18.16
CA VAL A 115 -11.19 4.32 18.22
C VAL A 115 -11.75 3.10 18.94
N ASP A 116 -12.51 3.30 20.01
CA ASP A 116 -13.00 2.23 20.89
C ASP A 116 -11.88 1.31 21.42
N GLY A 117 -10.72 1.90 21.74
CA GLY A 117 -9.54 1.15 22.17
C GLY A 117 -8.88 0.32 21.06
N LYS A 118 -9.30 0.46 19.79
CA LYS A 118 -8.71 -0.24 18.63
C LYS A 118 -7.76 0.66 17.84
N VAL A 119 -6.64 0.09 17.40
CA VAL A 119 -5.67 0.74 16.53
C VAL A 119 -6.13 0.61 15.07
N ILE A 120 -6.12 1.71 14.34
CA ILE A 120 -6.36 1.72 12.90
C ILE A 120 -5.02 1.64 12.19
N ARG A 121 -4.86 0.64 11.33
CA ARG A 121 -3.72 0.52 10.40
C ARG A 121 -4.24 0.64 8.98
N SER A 122 -3.53 1.36 8.12
CA SER A 122 -3.96 1.57 6.74
C SER A 122 -2.81 1.63 5.76
N LEU A 123 -3.08 1.21 4.53
CA LEU A 123 -2.26 1.48 3.35
C LEU A 123 -2.92 2.63 2.59
N SER A 124 -2.19 3.70 2.27
CA SER A 124 -2.77 4.84 1.57
C SER A 124 -1.93 5.39 0.42
N PHE A 125 -2.61 6.13 -0.46
CA PHE A 125 -2.05 6.91 -1.57
C PHE A 125 -3.02 8.08 -1.88
N GLU A 126 -2.60 9.02 -2.72
CA GLU A 126 -3.43 10.17 -3.09
C GLU A 126 -3.98 10.03 -4.51
N ILE A 127 -5.20 10.51 -4.70
CA ILE A 127 -5.76 10.82 -6.01
C ILE A 127 -5.80 12.33 -6.14
N VAL A 128 -5.06 12.86 -7.11
CA VAL A 128 -4.91 14.29 -7.36
C VAL A 128 -5.75 14.70 -8.57
N PRO A 129 -6.19 15.96 -8.67
CA PRO A 129 -6.98 16.40 -9.83
C PRO A 129 -6.12 16.42 -11.11
N GLU A 130 -6.78 16.40 -12.27
CA GLU A 130 -6.12 16.28 -13.58
C GLU A 130 -5.14 17.42 -13.89
N ASP A 131 -5.27 18.58 -13.26
CA ASP A 131 -4.38 19.74 -13.39
C ASP A 131 -3.12 19.66 -12.49
N LYS A 132 -3.03 18.66 -11.62
CA LYS A 132 -1.95 18.51 -10.61
C LYS A 132 -1.28 17.14 -10.62
N LEU A 133 -1.22 16.50 -11.80
CA LEU A 133 -0.60 15.18 -11.95
C LEU A 133 0.81 15.16 -11.34
N GLU A 134 1.14 14.03 -10.71
CA GLU A 134 2.44 13.76 -10.08
C GLU A 134 2.79 14.66 -8.86
N GLN A 135 1.94 15.62 -8.50
CA GLN A 135 2.19 16.52 -7.37
C GLN A 135 1.44 16.06 -6.12
N LYS A 136 2.18 15.65 -5.08
CA LYS A 136 1.61 15.36 -3.76
C LYS A 136 0.85 16.56 -3.23
N GLN A 137 -0.37 16.35 -2.79
CA GLN A 137 -1.23 17.39 -2.20
C GLN A 137 -1.26 17.30 -0.67
N TYR A 138 -0.72 16.22 -0.08
CA TYR A 138 -0.71 15.98 1.37
C TYR A 138 -2.12 16.02 1.95
N TYR A 139 -3.07 15.40 1.25
CA TYR A 139 -4.40 15.18 1.78
C TYR A 139 -4.25 14.31 3.02
N ARG A 140 -4.38 14.90 4.21
CA ARG A 140 -4.27 14.17 5.48
C ARG A 140 -5.56 14.35 6.24
N ARG A 141 -6.23 13.25 6.54
CA ARG A 141 -7.48 13.26 7.30
C ARG A 141 -7.40 12.32 8.50
N GLY A 142 -8.01 12.73 9.60
CA GLY A 142 -8.21 11.86 10.74
C GLY A 142 -9.19 10.75 10.39
N LEU A 143 -8.79 9.49 10.63
CA LEU A 143 -9.66 8.32 10.38
C LEU A 143 -10.62 8.04 11.56
N ALA A 144 -10.45 8.74 12.68
CA ALA A 144 -11.30 8.61 13.85
C ALA A 144 -12.74 9.05 13.51
N GLY A 145 -13.72 8.18 13.76
CA GLY A 145 -15.13 8.42 13.47
C GLY A 145 -15.56 8.18 12.02
N LEU A 146 -14.64 7.86 11.10
CA LEU A 146 -14.97 7.51 9.71
C LEU A 146 -14.91 5.99 9.44
N VAL A 147 -14.05 5.30 10.17
CA VAL A 147 -13.84 3.85 10.01
C VAL A 147 -14.91 3.05 10.75
N ASP A 148 -15.40 1.97 10.14
CA ASP A 148 -16.27 0.99 10.80
C ASP A 148 -15.47 0.18 11.84
N THR A 149 -15.61 0.51 13.11
CA THR A 149 -14.84 -0.09 14.22
C THR A 149 -15.16 -1.56 14.45
N ARG A 150 -16.30 -2.05 13.97
CA ARG A 150 -16.68 -3.47 14.02
C ARG A 150 -15.79 -4.33 13.12
N LYS A 151 -15.25 -3.72 12.06
CA LYS A 151 -14.36 -4.35 11.08
C LYS A 151 -12.88 -4.33 11.50
N LEU A 152 -12.55 -3.67 12.60
CA LEU A 152 -11.18 -3.57 13.10
C LEU A 152 -10.83 -4.76 13.99
N TYR A 153 -9.58 -5.22 13.87
CA TYR A 153 -8.99 -6.15 14.83
C TYR A 153 -8.99 -5.54 16.24
N ALA A 154 -9.25 -6.38 17.24
CA ALA A 154 -8.97 -6.00 18.63
C ALA A 154 -7.46 -5.76 18.78
N VAL A 155 -7.07 -4.84 19.65
CA VAL A 155 -5.64 -4.61 19.95
C VAL A 155 -5.11 -5.87 20.60
N GLU A 156 -4.11 -6.49 19.98
CA GLU A 156 -3.32 -7.53 20.65
C GLU A 156 -2.59 -6.86 21.83
N GLU A 157 -2.80 -7.35 23.06
CA GLU A 157 -2.28 -6.76 24.32
C GLU A 157 -0.76 -6.47 24.29
N HIS A 158 -0.01 -7.19 23.46
CA HIS A 158 1.44 -7.02 23.31
C HIS A 158 1.88 -5.76 22.53
N GLU A 159 0.96 -5.02 21.89
CA GLU A 159 1.28 -3.75 21.22
C GLU A 159 1.01 -2.49 22.06
N LEU A 160 0.56 -2.64 23.30
CA LEU A 160 0.41 -1.54 24.24
C LEU A 160 1.80 -1.11 24.74
N LEU A 161 2.39 -0.07 24.13
CA LEU A 161 3.49 0.63 24.77
C LEU A 161 3.00 1.20 26.11
N PRO A 162 3.78 1.11 27.20
CA PRO A 162 3.40 1.69 28.46
C PRO A 162 3.23 3.20 28.27
N VAL A 163 2.02 3.68 28.48
CA VAL A 163 1.74 5.11 28.60
C VAL A 163 2.61 5.62 29.74
N ARG A 164 3.67 6.38 29.42
CA ARG A 164 4.40 7.15 30.43
C ARG A 164 3.38 8.10 31.04
N LYS A 165 2.93 7.79 32.26
CA LYS A 165 2.28 8.77 33.13
C LYS A 165 3.29 9.92 33.27
N ALA A 166 3.03 11.04 32.62
CA ALA A 166 3.69 12.28 32.97
C ALA A 166 3.19 12.65 34.38
N SER A 167 3.99 12.33 35.39
CA SER A 167 3.84 12.89 36.72
C SER A 167 4.14 14.38 36.63
N VAL A 168 3.09 15.19 36.58
CA VAL A 168 3.18 16.61 36.89
C VAL A 168 3.33 16.69 38.40
N SER A 169 4.56 16.89 38.86
CA SER A 169 4.85 17.32 40.22
C SER A 169 4.45 18.79 40.34
N LEU A 170 3.48 19.06 41.22
CA LEU A 170 3.16 20.39 41.74
C LEU A 170 4.32 20.96 42.55
#